data_AF-A0A838DRP0-F1
#
_entry.id   AF-A0A838DRP0-F1
#
_cell.length_a   1.000
_cell.length_b   1.000
_cell.length_c   1.000
_cell.angle_alpha   90.00
_cell.angle_beta   90.00
_cell.angle_gamma   90.00
#
_symmetry.space_group_name_H-M   'P 1'
#
loop_
_entity.id
_entity.type
_entity.pdbx_description
1 polymer ?
#
loop_
_entity_poly.entity_id
_entity_poly.type
_entity_poly.pdbx_seq_one_letter_code
_entity_poly.pdbx_strand_id
1 'polypeptide(L)'
;MSTNQSQFATYEQAVPPVRPSHRRRLYFAIAALLIVVVIGSGLAIVLLSPRTPVTAQQPIVGHAFFVSSGQLTLFSDRGIADQVQINLQNIPDPQAGKSYYAWLLPDNDNNSRVTPIFLGQLPVKHGQVSVFYPGDTDNTDLLASYSRFLITEENASQVPTNPSLDTSTWRYFAAFSQAFNPAASTSVHYSLLDHLRHLLARDPSLEKAKLGGGLDTWLFRNMEKILEWAGSARDTQQSCQSTPGNPQCAAFIQRQATRILDYLDGPYITRENVPPAIQGSRLLVDPTIAQVALLE
;
A
#
# COMPACT_ATOMS: atom_id res chain seq x y z
N MET A 1 37.65 9.09 111.00
CA MET A 1 39.04 8.69 110.70
C MET A 1 39.16 8.64 109.19
N SER A 2 39.44 9.72 108.46
CA SER A 2 40.68 10.51 108.38
C SER A 2 41.92 9.63 108.16
N THR A 3 42.31 9.44 106.89
CA THR A 3 43.73 9.48 106.51
C THR A 3 43.90 9.82 105.03
N ASN A 4 44.75 10.83 104.81
CA ASN A 4 45.26 11.38 103.57
C ASN A 4 46.31 10.46 102.90
N GLN A 5 46.45 10.65 101.58
CA GLN A 5 47.69 10.77 100.76
C GLN A 5 48.81 9.70 100.95
N SER A 6 49.44 9.15 99.92
CA SER A 6 50.24 9.86 98.90
C SER A 6 50.69 8.91 97.77
N GLN A 7 50.96 9.49 96.61
CA GLN A 7 51.40 8.92 95.32
C GLN A 7 52.73 8.15 95.35
N PHE A 8 52.95 7.24 94.39
CA PHE A 8 54.16 7.15 93.54
C PHE A 8 53.84 6.48 92.18
N ALA A 9 54.46 6.98 91.10
CA ALA A 9 54.31 6.56 89.69
C ALA A 9 54.98 5.19 89.42
N THR A 10 54.64 4.42 88.36
CA THR A 10 55.26 4.54 87.02
C THR A 10 54.81 3.37 86.10
N TYR A 11 54.32 3.73 84.89
CA TYR A 11 54.38 3.09 83.54
C TYR A 11 54.00 1.61 83.31
N GLU A 12 53.12 1.37 82.31
CA GLU A 12 53.29 0.62 81.04
C GLU A 12 51.86 0.32 80.49
N GLN A 13 51.48 0.59 79.24
CA GLN A 13 51.83 -0.18 78.04
C GLN A 13 51.29 0.55 76.79
N ALA A 14 52.09 0.55 75.72
CA ALA A 14 51.69 1.02 74.41
C ALA A 14 50.79 -0.01 73.69
N VAL A 15 49.67 0.44 73.13
CA VAL A 15 48.79 -0.33 72.23
C VAL A 15 48.95 0.25 70.81
N PRO A 16 49.11 -0.56 69.74
CA PRO A 16 49.46 -0.06 68.42
C PRO A 16 48.28 0.66 67.75
N PRO A 17 48.55 1.61 66.82
CA PRO A 17 47.49 2.39 66.19
C PRO A 17 46.74 1.56 65.13
N VAL A 18 45.41 1.48 65.27
CA VAL A 18 44.51 1.00 64.22
C VAL A 18 44.43 2.07 63.12
N ARG A 19 45.00 1.78 61.95
CA ARG A 19 44.93 2.68 60.77
C ARG A 19 43.50 2.70 60.22
N PRO A 20 42.84 3.86 60.08
CA PRO A 20 41.53 3.94 59.44
C PRO A 20 41.64 3.68 57.93
N SER A 21 40.80 2.79 57.40
CA SER A 21 40.82 2.39 55.99
C SER A 21 40.22 3.47 55.09
N HIS A 22 41.06 4.44 54.69
CA HIS A 22 40.72 5.51 53.73
C HIS A 22 40.14 5.01 52.40
N ARG A 23 40.42 3.76 52.02
CA ARG A 23 39.94 3.15 50.77
C ARG A 23 38.42 3.04 50.70
N ARG A 24 37.73 2.80 51.83
CA ARG A 24 36.27 2.60 51.84
C ARG A 24 35.51 3.90 51.49
N ARG A 25 35.99 5.05 51.98
CA ARG A 25 35.43 6.38 51.66
C ARG A 25 35.63 6.75 50.20
N LEU A 26 36.77 6.36 49.61
CA LEU A 26 37.04 6.57 48.19
C LEU A 26 36.08 5.77 47.30
N TYR A 27 35.80 4.51 47.62
CA TYR A 27 34.83 3.72 46.87
C TYR A 27 33.41 4.29 46.96
N PHE A 28 32.99 4.80 48.12
CA PHE A 28 31.70 5.49 48.24
C PHE A 28 31.63 6.78 47.42
N ALA A 29 32.71 7.56 47.38
CA ALA A 29 32.78 8.77 46.56
C ALA A 29 32.73 8.44 45.06
N ILE A 30 33.43 7.40 44.62
CA ILE A 30 33.41 6.95 43.21
C ILE A 30 32.04 6.39 42.83
N ALA A 31 31.41 5.61 43.71
CA ALA A 31 30.06 5.09 43.47
C ALA A 31 29.02 6.21 43.38
N ALA A 32 29.10 7.21 44.26
CA ALA A 32 28.22 8.39 44.22
C ALA A 32 28.42 9.21 42.94
N LEU A 33 29.67 9.41 42.51
CA LEU A 33 30.00 10.09 41.26
C LEU A 33 29.44 9.34 40.05
N LEU A 34 29.59 8.02 40.00
CA LEU A 34 29.05 7.19 38.92
C LEU A 34 27.52 7.27 38.86
N ILE A 35 26.83 7.27 39.99
CA ILE A 35 25.37 7.43 40.04
C ILE A 35 24.95 8.79 39.48
N VAL A 36 25.65 9.87 39.85
CA VAL A 36 25.36 11.23 39.33
C VAL A 36 25.59 11.31 37.83
N VAL A 37 26.67 10.70 37.31
CA VAL A 37 26.95 10.67 35.87
C VAL A 37 25.89 9.86 35.12
N VAL A 38 25.45 8.71 35.64
CA VAL A 38 24.41 7.90 35.01
C VAL A 38 23.06 8.62 34.99
N ILE A 39 22.65 9.22 36.11
CA ILE A 39 21.39 9.99 36.20
C ILE A 39 21.45 11.24 35.31
N GLY A 40 22.57 11.98 35.36
CA GLY A 40 22.77 13.19 34.56
C GLY A 40 22.79 12.90 33.05
N SER A 41 23.41 11.80 32.63
CA SER A 41 23.45 11.37 31.23
C SER A 41 22.07 10.93 30.73
N GLY A 42 21.28 10.23 31.54
CA GLY A 42 19.90 9.85 31.22
C GLY A 42 18.98 11.06 31.05
N LEU A 43 19.07 12.04 31.95
CA LEU A 43 18.30 13.29 31.85
C LEU A 43 18.72 14.14 30.65
N ALA A 44 20.03 14.20 30.34
CA ALA A 44 20.52 14.93 29.18
C ALA A 44 20.00 14.32 27.86
N ILE A 45 19.95 12.99 27.75
CA ILE A 45 19.40 12.34 26.54
C ILE A 45 17.91 12.68 26.38
N VAL A 46 17.13 12.70 27.46
CA VAL A 46 15.68 13.02 27.37
C VAL A 46 15.44 14.50 27.06
N LEU A 47 16.25 15.41 27.61
CA LEU A 47 16.09 16.86 27.43
C LEU A 47 16.70 17.39 26.12
N LEU A 48 17.78 16.77 25.63
CA LEU A 48 18.44 17.12 24.37
C LEU A 48 18.02 16.23 23.19
N SER A 49 17.18 15.21 23.40
CA SER A 49 16.58 14.48 22.29
C SER A 49 15.77 15.47 21.44
N PRO A 50 16.09 15.63 20.14
CA PRO A 50 15.30 16.46 19.26
C PRO A 50 13.89 15.90 19.25
N ARG A 51 12.94 16.65 19.80
CA ARG A 51 11.51 16.40 19.59
C ARG A 51 11.31 16.53 18.09
N THR A 52 11.15 15.40 17.40
CA THR A 52 10.68 15.43 16.02
C THR A 52 9.40 16.27 16.02
N PRO A 53 9.35 17.41 15.31
CA PRO A 53 8.12 18.17 15.21
C PRO A 53 7.09 17.21 14.64
N VAL A 54 6.06 16.92 15.43
CA VAL A 54 4.88 16.24 14.92
C VAL A 54 4.31 17.20 13.90
N THR A 55 4.57 16.96 12.62
CA THR A 55 3.98 17.72 11.53
C THR A 55 2.48 17.63 11.74
N ALA A 56 1.81 18.77 11.96
CA ALA A 56 0.36 18.79 12.03
C ALA A 56 -0.15 18.11 10.75
N GLN A 57 -0.91 17.03 10.93
CA GLN A 57 -1.47 16.29 9.81
C GLN A 57 -2.36 17.28 9.06
N GLN A 58 -1.94 17.64 7.84
CA GLN A 58 -2.71 18.55 6.99
C GLN A 58 -4.11 17.92 6.81
N PRO A 59 -5.20 18.69 6.99
CA PRO A 59 -6.54 18.15 6.89
C PRO A 59 -6.77 17.61 5.47
N ILE A 60 -7.33 16.40 5.39
CA ILE A 60 -7.75 15.82 4.11
C ILE A 60 -8.98 16.61 3.64
N VAL A 61 -8.84 17.30 2.51
CA VAL A 61 -9.91 18.11 1.91
C VAL A 61 -10.76 17.35 0.89
N GLY A 62 -10.51 16.05 0.70
CA GLY A 62 -11.24 15.22 -0.24
C GLY A 62 -10.38 14.14 -0.87
N HIS A 63 -10.82 13.64 -2.02
CA HIS A 63 -10.23 12.49 -2.68
C HIS A 63 -10.22 12.64 -4.20
N ALA A 64 -9.21 12.06 -4.82
CA ALA A 64 -9.17 11.76 -6.24
C ALA A 64 -9.16 10.25 -6.42
N PHE A 65 -9.94 9.74 -7.36
CA PHE A 65 -10.12 8.32 -7.63
C PHE A 65 -9.75 8.02 -9.07
N PHE A 66 -9.01 6.94 -9.28
CA PHE A 66 -9.00 6.28 -10.57
C PHE A 66 -10.32 5.53 -10.75
N VAL A 67 -10.92 5.67 -11.92
CA VAL A 67 -12.20 5.06 -12.27
C VAL A 67 -12.03 4.34 -13.60
N SER A 68 -12.77 3.25 -13.80
CA SER A 68 -12.78 2.48 -15.03
C SER A 68 -13.96 2.90 -15.91
N SER A 69 -13.73 3.08 -17.21
CA SER A 69 -14.79 3.25 -18.21
C SER A 69 -15.55 1.95 -18.51
N GLY A 70 -15.07 0.81 -18.01
CA GLY A 70 -15.66 -0.51 -18.21
C GLY A 70 -15.40 -1.12 -19.58
N GLN A 71 -14.48 -0.54 -20.38
CA GLN A 71 -14.09 -1.09 -21.69
C GLN A 71 -13.16 -2.29 -21.54
N LEU A 72 -13.70 -3.43 -21.12
CA LEU A 72 -12.90 -4.64 -20.93
C LEU A 72 -12.68 -5.37 -22.25
N THR A 73 -11.42 -5.47 -22.70
CA THR A 73 -11.03 -6.42 -23.75
C THR A 73 -10.14 -7.53 -23.18
N LEU A 74 -10.32 -8.76 -23.67
CA LEU A 74 -9.68 -9.97 -23.13
C LEU A 74 -8.16 -9.90 -23.01
N PHE A 75 -7.50 -9.12 -23.86
CA PHE A 75 -6.03 -9.05 -23.93
C PHE A 75 -5.48 -7.64 -23.71
N SER A 76 -6.31 -6.70 -23.26
CA SER A 76 -5.85 -5.35 -22.89
C SER A 76 -6.20 -4.99 -21.47
N ASP A 77 -5.37 -4.12 -20.93
CA ASP A 77 -5.56 -3.31 -19.72
C ASP A 77 -6.30 -1.98 -19.99
N ARG A 78 -6.55 -1.64 -21.26
CA ARG A 78 -7.34 -0.47 -21.64
C ARG A 78 -8.72 -0.49 -20.99
N GLY A 79 -9.21 0.70 -20.64
CA GLY A 79 -10.51 0.86 -19.98
C GLY A 79 -10.49 0.56 -18.49
N ILE A 80 -9.33 0.20 -17.92
CA ILE A 80 -9.13 -0.05 -16.49
C ILE A 80 -8.40 1.17 -15.92
N ALA A 81 -8.92 1.76 -14.84
CA ALA A 81 -8.32 2.94 -14.20
C ALA A 81 -7.95 4.08 -15.19
N ASP A 82 -8.76 4.25 -16.25
CA ASP A 82 -8.52 5.14 -17.38
C ASP A 82 -9.16 6.53 -17.21
N GLN A 83 -9.91 6.73 -16.13
CA GLN A 83 -10.62 7.96 -15.83
C GLN A 83 -10.24 8.46 -14.44
N VAL A 84 -10.44 9.76 -14.18
CA VAL A 84 -10.20 10.34 -12.84
C VAL A 84 -11.42 11.10 -12.36
N GLN A 85 -11.86 10.79 -11.14
CA GLN A 85 -12.89 11.55 -10.45
C GLN A 85 -12.29 12.29 -9.26
N ILE A 86 -12.50 13.61 -9.21
CA ILE A 86 -12.00 14.48 -8.15
C ILE A 86 -13.19 15.01 -7.36
N ASN A 87 -13.23 14.77 -6.06
CA ASN A 87 -14.25 15.27 -5.15
C ASN A 87 -13.58 15.91 -3.92
N LEU A 88 -13.67 17.23 -3.82
CA LEU A 88 -13.09 18.01 -2.72
C LEU A 88 -14.15 18.85 -2.02
N GLN A 89 -13.89 19.15 -0.76
CA GLN A 89 -14.74 19.91 0.15
C GLN A 89 -13.91 20.88 0.98
N ASN A 90 -14.55 21.95 1.46
CA ASN A 90 -13.91 23.01 2.23
C ASN A 90 -12.74 23.70 1.50
N ILE A 91 -12.83 23.82 0.18
CA ILE A 91 -11.82 24.49 -0.65
C ILE A 91 -12.10 25.99 -0.66
N PRO A 92 -11.17 26.86 -0.21
CA PRO A 92 -11.35 28.30 -0.29
C PRO A 92 -11.34 28.76 -1.75
N ASP A 93 -12.08 29.82 -2.06
CA ASP A 93 -12.05 30.44 -3.39
C ASP A 93 -10.62 30.86 -3.77
N PRO A 94 -10.21 30.72 -5.05
CA PRO A 94 -8.91 31.17 -5.50
C PRO A 94 -8.78 32.70 -5.33
N GLN A 95 -7.54 33.18 -5.21
CA GLN A 95 -7.24 34.61 -5.17
C GLN A 95 -7.79 35.32 -6.42
N ALA A 96 -8.09 36.61 -6.27
CA ALA A 96 -8.62 37.42 -7.36
C ALA A 96 -7.71 37.33 -8.60
N GLY A 97 -8.30 36.96 -9.75
CA GLY A 97 -7.58 36.77 -11.01
C GLY A 97 -6.86 35.42 -11.15
N LYS A 98 -7.01 34.50 -10.19
CA LYS A 98 -6.43 33.15 -10.24
C LYS A 98 -7.48 32.06 -10.38
N SER A 99 -7.02 30.86 -10.68
CA SER A 99 -7.82 29.64 -10.76
C SER A 99 -7.01 28.44 -10.31
N TYR A 100 -7.71 27.43 -9.81
CA TYR A 100 -7.10 26.15 -9.50
C TYR A 100 -7.03 25.26 -10.75
N TYR A 101 -5.91 24.57 -10.91
CA TYR A 101 -5.65 23.65 -12.01
C TYR A 101 -5.16 22.31 -11.45
N ALA A 102 -5.74 21.21 -11.92
CA ALA A 102 -5.41 19.87 -11.47
C ALA A 102 -4.52 19.13 -12.46
N TRP A 103 -3.56 18.39 -11.90
CA TRP A 103 -2.58 17.63 -12.65
C TRP A 103 -2.44 16.23 -12.08
N LEU A 104 -2.38 15.25 -12.98
CA LEU A 104 -1.92 13.91 -12.66
C LEU A 104 -0.44 13.81 -13.03
N LEU A 105 0.40 13.47 -12.07
CA LEU A 105 1.85 13.46 -12.23
C LEU A 105 2.39 12.02 -12.26
N PRO A 106 3.44 11.74 -13.05
CA PRO A 106 4.08 10.43 -13.11
C PRO A 106 4.69 10.05 -11.77
N ASP A 107 5.17 8.82 -11.60
CA ASP A 107 5.75 8.36 -10.32
C ASP A 107 6.92 9.19 -9.81
N ASN A 108 7.72 9.71 -10.73
CA ASN A 108 8.87 10.55 -10.45
C ASN A 108 9.06 11.58 -11.57
N ASP A 109 9.69 12.71 -11.23
CA ASP A 109 9.95 13.81 -12.16
C ASP A 109 11.14 13.56 -13.10
N ASN A 110 11.85 12.44 -12.93
CA ASN A 110 13.06 12.11 -13.70
C ASN A 110 12.76 11.33 -14.98
N ASN A 111 11.54 10.80 -15.14
CA ASN A 111 11.16 10.06 -16.33
C ASN A 111 10.58 10.99 -17.40
N SER A 112 11.43 11.48 -18.31
CA SER A 112 11.01 12.39 -19.40
C SER A 112 10.10 11.75 -20.45
N ARG A 113 9.83 10.44 -20.37
CA ARG A 113 8.93 9.74 -21.32
C ARG A 113 7.46 9.83 -20.91
N VAL A 114 7.17 10.11 -19.64
CA VAL A 114 5.81 10.20 -19.11
C VAL A 114 5.59 11.63 -18.63
N THR A 115 4.73 12.37 -19.33
CA THR A 115 4.46 13.77 -19.01
C THR A 115 3.25 13.90 -18.08
N PRO A 116 3.19 14.95 -17.23
CA PRO A 116 1.99 15.31 -16.49
C PRO A 116 0.75 15.39 -17.40
N ILE A 117 -0.39 14.93 -16.89
CA ILE A 117 -1.69 15.06 -17.55
C ILE A 117 -2.44 16.22 -16.91
N PHE A 118 -2.94 17.13 -17.76
CA PHE A 118 -3.86 18.17 -17.33
C PHE A 118 -5.26 17.58 -17.11
N LEU A 119 -5.74 17.64 -15.88
CA LEU A 119 -7.07 17.11 -15.52
C LEU A 119 -8.18 18.18 -15.65
N GLY A 120 -7.79 19.45 -15.77
CA GLY A 120 -8.71 20.57 -15.98
C GLY A 120 -8.60 21.68 -14.94
N GLN A 121 -9.32 22.77 -15.21
CA GLN A 121 -9.57 23.83 -14.23
C GLN A 121 -10.59 23.33 -13.19
N LEU A 122 -10.35 23.63 -11.92
CA LEU A 122 -11.23 23.22 -10.81
C LEU A 122 -12.16 24.36 -10.41
N PRO A 123 -13.46 24.32 -10.76
CA PRO A 123 -14.42 25.32 -10.31
C PRO A 123 -14.77 25.06 -8.84
N VAL A 124 -14.51 26.04 -7.98
CA VAL A 124 -14.97 26.01 -6.59
C VAL A 124 -16.40 26.55 -6.53
N LYS A 125 -17.33 25.74 -6.03
CA LYS A 125 -18.73 26.12 -5.83
C LYS A 125 -19.11 25.84 -4.38
N HIS A 126 -19.30 26.90 -3.59
CA HIS A 126 -19.62 26.79 -2.15
C HIS A 126 -18.62 25.91 -1.38
N GLY A 127 -17.33 26.07 -1.67
CA GLY A 127 -16.27 25.27 -1.07
C GLY A 127 -16.16 23.83 -1.57
N GLN A 128 -16.93 23.44 -2.58
CA GLN A 128 -16.88 22.10 -3.18
C GLN A 128 -16.27 22.13 -4.57
N VAL A 129 -15.55 21.07 -4.90
CA VAL A 129 -15.04 20.80 -6.25
C VAL A 129 -15.46 19.39 -6.62
N SER A 130 -16.11 19.24 -7.77
CA SER A 130 -16.37 17.93 -8.38
C SER A 130 -16.04 18.01 -9.86
N VAL A 131 -15.02 17.27 -10.27
CA VAL A 131 -14.51 17.25 -11.65
C VAL A 131 -14.29 15.82 -12.08
N PHE A 132 -14.63 15.53 -13.33
CA PHE A 132 -14.43 14.24 -13.96
C PHE A 132 -13.55 14.41 -15.19
N TYR A 133 -12.45 13.68 -15.22
CA TYR A 133 -11.59 13.54 -16.37
C TYR A 133 -11.94 12.22 -17.08
N PRO A 134 -12.39 12.25 -18.34
CA PRO A 134 -12.94 11.09 -19.03
C PRO A 134 -11.90 10.09 -19.53
N GLY A 135 -10.60 10.39 -19.41
CA GLY A 135 -9.52 9.61 -20.02
C GLY A 135 -9.02 10.20 -21.34
N ASP A 136 -8.00 9.55 -21.89
CA ASP A 136 -7.50 9.81 -23.24
C ASP A 136 -8.29 8.99 -24.29
N THR A 137 -7.96 9.16 -25.57
CA THR A 137 -8.62 8.44 -26.67
C THR A 137 -8.30 6.94 -26.71
N ASP A 138 -7.20 6.54 -26.09
CA ASP A 138 -6.74 5.15 -26.06
C ASP A 138 -7.26 4.37 -24.84
N ASN A 139 -7.96 5.06 -23.92
CA ASN A 139 -8.43 4.56 -22.64
C ASN A 139 -7.27 3.93 -21.85
N THR A 140 -6.13 4.63 -21.82
CA THR A 140 -4.92 4.17 -21.17
C THR A 140 -5.13 3.97 -19.67
N ASP A 141 -4.63 2.86 -19.10
CA ASP A 141 -4.58 2.69 -17.65
C ASP A 141 -3.65 3.74 -17.03
N LEU A 142 -4.26 4.72 -16.37
CA LEU A 142 -3.54 5.83 -15.77
C LEU A 142 -2.80 5.38 -14.49
N LEU A 143 -3.33 4.41 -13.75
CA LEU A 143 -2.69 3.91 -12.53
C LEU A 143 -1.34 3.25 -12.85
N ALA A 144 -1.20 2.65 -14.04
CA ALA A 144 0.03 1.98 -14.47
C ALA A 144 1.25 2.92 -14.52
N SER A 145 1.08 4.23 -14.76
CA SER A 145 2.19 5.19 -14.93
C SER A 145 2.12 6.43 -14.05
N TYR A 146 0.98 6.68 -13.40
CA TYR A 146 0.75 7.87 -12.59
C TYR A 146 0.41 7.50 -11.15
N SER A 147 0.97 8.23 -10.19
CA SER A 147 0.76 7.95 -8.76
C SER A 147 0.65 9.20 -7.89
N ARG A 148 0.71 10.39 -8.50
CA ARG A 148 0.80 11.68 -7.82
C ARG A 148 -0.26 12.63 -8.37
N PHE A 149 -0.85 13.43 -7.50
CA PHE A 149 -1.88 14.41 -7.82
C PHE A 149 -1.48 15.76 -7.26
N LEU A 150 -1.61 16.81 -8.08
CA LEU A 150 -1.22 18.17 -7.72
C LEU A 150 -2.30 19.16 -8.12
N ILE A 151 -2.60 20.09 -7.23
CA ILE A 151 -3.40 21.29 -7.51
C ILE A 151 -2.52 22.52 -7.38
N THR A 152 -2.46 23.30 -8.46
CA THR A 152 -1.79 24.60 -8.51
C THR A 152 -2.82 25.73 -8.55
N GLU A 153 -2.44 26.90 -8.05
CA GLU A 153 -3.22 28.13 -8.14
C GLU A 153 -2.48 29.15 -9.03
N GLU A 154 -2.95 29.30 -10.26
CA GLU A 154 -2.26 30.06 -11.31
C GLU A 154 -3.18 31.12 -11.93
N ASN A 155 -2.63 31.98 -12.78
CA ASN A 155 -3.37 33.09 -13.38
C ASN A 155 -4.51 32.56 -14.27
N ALA A 156 -5.74 33.03 -14.06
CA ALA A 156 -6.91 32.60 -14.79
C ALA A 156 -6.94 33.07 -16.27
N SER A 157 -6.15 34.08 -16.63
CA SER A 157 -6.10 34.63 -17.99
C SER A 157 -5.43 33.71 -19.01
N GLN A 158 -4.65 32.71 -18.55
CA GLN A 158 -4.01 31.74 -19.41
C GLN A 158 -4.11 30.34 -18.78
N VAL A 159 -4.71 29.40 -19.50
CA VAL A 159 -4.73 28.00 -19.06
C VAL A 159 -3.30 27.45 -19.16
N PRO A 160 -2.70 26.97 -18.05
CA PRO A 160 -1.35 26.42 -18.10
C PRO A 160 -1.32 25.13 -18.91
N THR A 161 -0.21 24.88 -19.60
CA THR A 161 0.02 23.64 -20.36
C THR A 161 0.84 22.61 -19.58
N ASN A 162 1.43 23.02 -18.46
CA ASN A 162 2.23 22.19 -17.55
C ASN A 162 1.99 22.68 -16.11
N PRO A 163 2.18 21.82 -15.09
CA PRO A 163 2.14 22.26 -13.71
C PRO A 163 3.23 23.31 -13.46
N SER A 164 2.89 24.36 -12.71
CA SER A 164 3.84 25.39 -12.28
C SER A 164 5.08 24.78 -11.61
N LEU A 165 6.27 25.19 -12.04
CA LEU A 165 7.53 24.85 -11.38
C LEU A 165 7.79 25.68 -10.12
N ASP A 166 7.10 26.81 -9.98
CA ASP A 166 7.09 27.57 -8.73
C ASP A 166 6.23 26.85 -7.69
N THR A 167 6.87 26.26 -6.68
CA THR A 167 6.19 25.54 -5.60
C THR A 167 5.33 26.45 -4.73
N SER A 168 5.50 27.78 -4.80
CA SER A 168 4.67 28.73 -4.06
C SER A 168 3.23 28.77 -4.58
N THR A 169 2.96 28.25 -5.78
CA THR A 169 1.61 28.13 -6.35
C THR A 169 0.96 26.80 -6.03
N TRP A 170 1.69 25.84 -5.43
CA TRP A 170 1.16 24.53 -5.08
C TRP A 170 0.26 24.67 -3.86
N ARG A 171 -0.90 23.99 -3.89
CA ARG A 171 -1.93 24.13 -2.85
C ARG A 171 -2.28 22.81 -2.21
N TYR A 172 -2.47 21.77 -3.02
CA TYR A 172 -2.82 20.44 -2.56
C TYR A 172 -2.00 19.41 -3.31
N PHE A 173 -1.56 18.40 -2.58
CA PHE A 173 -0.76 17.32 -3.12
C PHE A 173 -1.20 16.00 -2.49
N ALA A 174 -1.25 14.95 -3.30
CA ALA A 174 -1.46 13.58 -2.84
C ALA A 174 -0.58 12.63 -3.65
N ALA A 175 -0.16 11.53 -3.02
CA ALA A 175 0.62 10.50 -3.68
C ALA A 175 0.40 9.14 -3.02
N PHE A 176 0.49 8.07 -3.80
CA PHE A 176 0.66 6.73 -3.24
C PHE A 176 2.06 6.59 -2.65
N SER A 177 2.15 5.89 -1.52
CA SER A 177 3.45 5.63 -0.88
C SER A 177 4.31 4.72 -1.75
N GLN A 178 5.51 5.21 -2.08
CA GLN A 178 6.57 4.43 -2.73
C GLN A 178 7.62 3.94 -1.71
N ALA A 179 7.36 4.13 -0.41
CA ALA A 179 8.27 3.66 0.62
C ALA A 179 8.27 2.12 0.66
N PHE A 180 9.46 1.54 0.67
CA PHE A 180 9.64 0.09 0.84
C PHE A 180 9.21 -0.33 2.25
N ASN A 181 8.62 -1.52 2.36
CA ASN A 181 8.38 -2.13 3.66
C ASN A 181 9.67 -2.78 4.17
N PRO A 182 10.34 -2.23 5.20
CA PRO A 182 11.61 -2.76 5.70
C PRO A 182 11.45 -4.11 6.44
N ALA A 183 10.23 -4.51 6.78
CA ALA A 183 9.93 -5.75 7.49
C ALA A 183 9.69 -6.95 6.55
N ALA A 184 9.63 -6.75 5.23
CA ALA A 184 9.47 -7.83 4.27
C ALA A 184 10.79 -8.64 4.18
N SER A 185 10.78 -9.91 4.60
CA SER A 185 11.94 -10.81 4.61
C SER A 185 12.27 -11.42 3.23
N THR A 186 11.64 -10.93 2.16
CA THR A 186 11.82 -11.40 0.79
C THR A 186 12.94 -10.64 0.08
N SER A 187 13.64 -11.31 -0.84
CA SER A 187 14.73 -10.73 -1.65
C SER A 187 14.27 -9.62 -2.61
N VAL A 188 12.96 -9.44 -2.76
CA VAL A 188 12.34 -8.34 -3.52
C VAL A 188 11.44 -7.58 -2.56
N HIS A 189 11.64 -6.26 -2.46
CA HIS A 189 10.84 -5.37 -1.64
C HIS A 189 9.91 -4.55 -2.54
N TYR A 190 8.60 -4.79 -2.43
CA TYR A 190 7.56 -4.03 -3.11
C TYR A 190 7.04 -2.90 -2.22
N SER A 191 6.86 -1.71 -2.78
CA SER A 191 6.17 -0.59 -2.14
C SER A 191 4.65 -0.78 -2.14
N LEU A 192 3.90 0.10 -1.46
CA LEU A 192 2.44 0.08 -1.54
C LEU A 192 1.96 0.29 -2.99
N LEU A 193 2.58 1.21 -3.73
CA LEU A 193 2.25 1.46 -5.13
C LEU A 193 2.47 0.21 -6.00
N ASP A 194 3.56 -0.53 -5.76
CA ASP A 194 3.84 -1.77 -6.50
C ASP A 194 2.75 -2.83 -6.24
N HIS A 195 2.37 -3.04 -4.99
CA HIS A 195 1.30 -3.98 -4.65
C HIS A 195 -0.04 -3.55 -5.25
N LEU A 196 -0.37 -2.25 -5.19
CA LEU A 196 -1.59 -1.72 -5.82
C LEU A 196 -1.60 -1.96 -7.32
N ARG A 197 -0.47 -1.75 -8.00
CA ARG A 197 -0.37 -1.99 -9.44
C ARG A 197 -0.45 -3.47 -9.79
N HIS A 198 0.25 -4.34 -9.07
CA HIS A 198 0.13 -5.79 -9.28
C HIS A 198 -1.32 -6.25 -9.15
N LEU A 199 -2.05 -5.68 -8.19
CA LEU A 199 -3.45 -6.01 -7.99
C LEU A 199 -4.36 -5.42 -9.08
N LEU A 200 -4.21 -4.14 -9.42
CA LEU A 200 -5.25 -3.36 -10.13
C LEU A 200 -4.91 -2.94 -11.56
N ALA A 201 -3.63 -2.96 -11.96
CA ALA A 201 -3.18 -2.36 -13.22
C ALA A 201 -2.29 -3.29 -14.05
N ARG A 202 -1.25 -3.85 -13.42
CA ARG A 202 -0.22 -4.61 -14.11
C ARG A 202 0.51 -5.55 -13.15
N ASP A 203 0.32 -6.86 -13.35
CA ASP A 203 1.09 -7.88 -12.63
C ASP A 203 2.23 -8.48 -13.50
N PRO A 204 3.48 -8.49 -13.01
CA PRO A 204 4.63 -9.01 -13.76
C PRO A 204 4.52 -10.50 -14.14
N SER A 205 3.78 -11.31 -13.40
CA SER A 205 3.59 -12.74 -13.71
C SER A 205 2.56 -12.90 -14.83
N LEU A 206 1.48 -12.11 -14.79
CA LEU A 206 0.50 -12.04 -15.87
C LEU A 206 1.13 -11.58 -17.19
N GLU A 207 2.01 -10.58 -17.14
CA GLU A 207 2.71 -10.11 -18.33
C GLU A 207 3.56 -11.19 -19.01
N LYS A 208 4.25 -12.01 -18.21
CA LYS A 208 5.02 -13.15 -18.73
C LYS A 208 4.13 -14.16 -19.45
N ALA A 209 2.89 -14.30 -18.98
CA ALA A 209 1.85 -15.10 -19.61
C ALA A 209 1.14 -14.37 -20.78
N LYS A 210 1.55 -13.13 -21.12
CA LYS A 210 0.92 -12.26 -22.12
C LYS A 210 -0.54 -11.91 -21.79
N LEU A 211 -0.83 -11.84 -20.50
CA LEU A 211 -2.10 -11.44 -19.94
C LEU A 211 -1.96 -10.00 -19.43
N GLY A 212 -2.73 -9.07 -20.01
CA GLY A 212 -2.73 -7.67 -19.57
C GLY A 212 -3.57 -7.45 -18.31
N GLY A 213 -3.33 -6.34 -17.61
CA GLY A 213 -4.09 -5.95 -16.41
C GLY A 213 -3.48 -6.43 -15.08
N GLY A 214 -4.17 -6.09 -14.00
CA GLY A 214 -3.89 -6.57 -12.65
C GLY A 214 -4.57 -7.91 -12.32
N LEU A 215 -4.21 -8.50 -11.19
CA LEU A 215 -4.82 -9.74 -10.68
C LEU A 215 -6.33 -9.63 -10.47
N ASP A 216 -6.84 -8.46 -10.06
CA ASP A 216 -8.27 -8.22 -9.83
C ASP A 216 -9.12 -8.43 -11.09
N THR A 217 -8.57 -8.04 -12.23
CA THR A 217 -9.19 -8.10 -13.54
C THR A 217 -9.35 -9.55 -13.97
N TRP A 218 -8.33 -10.38 -13.71
CA TRP A 218 -8.38 -11.80 -14.00
C TRP A 218 -9.27 -12.56 -13.02
N LEU A 219 -9.25 -12.20 -11.73
CA LEU A 219 -10.21 -12.72 -10.76
C LEU A 219 -11.65 -12.46 -11.23
N PHE A 220 -11.97 -11.23 -11.61
CA PHE A 220 -13.30 -10.85 -12.10
C PHE A 220 -13.69 -11.64 -13.36
N ARG A 221 -12.83 -11.66 -14.40
CA ARG A 221 -13.08 -12.37 -15.67
C ARG A 221 -13.26 -13.88 -15.46
N ASN A 222 -12.45 -14.49 -14.61
CA ASN A 222 -12.52 -15.92 -14.33
C ASN A 222 -13.82 -16.26 -13.58
N MET A 223 -14.23 -15.41 -12.63
CA MET A 223 -15.51 -15.56 -11.93
C MET A 223 -16.72 -15.39 -12.86
N GLU A 224 -16.66 -14.46 -13.82
CA GLU A 224 -17.70 -14.34 -14.85
C GLU A 224 -17.85 -15.62 -15.68
N LYS A 225 -16.74 -16.25 -16.08
CA LYS A 225 -16.77 -17.51 -16.82
C LYS A 225 -17.34 -18.67 -16.02
N ILE A 226 -16.98 -18.76 -14.74
CA ILE A 226 -17.57 -19.75 -13.83
C ILE A 226 -19.09 -19.54 -13.72
N LEU A 227 -19.55 -18.29 -13.57
CA LEU A 227 -20.96 -17.97 -13.49
C LEU A 227 -21.70 -18.30 -14.79
N GLU A 228 -21.11 -18.00 -15.94
CA GLU A 228 -21.63 -18.34 -17.28
C GLU A 228 -21.88 -19.85 -17.40
N TRP A 229 -20.87 -20.66 -17.04
CA TRP A 229 -20.98 -22.11 -17.16
C TRP A 229 -21.90 -22.73 -16.13
N ALA A 230 -21.86 -22.26 -14.88
CA ALA A 230 -22.77 -22.70 -13.84
C ALA A 230 -24.24 -22.39 -14.21
N GLY A 231 -24.50 -21.19 -14.74
CA GLY A 231 -25.80 -20.80 -15.27
C GLY A 231 -26.23 -21.73 -16.41
N SER A 232 -25.36 -21.94 -17.41
CA SER A 232 -25.68 -22.80 -18.54
C SER A 232 -25.93 -24.27 -18.15
N ALA A 233 -25.22 -24.79 -17.15
CA ALA A 233 -25.41 -26.14 -16.62
C ALA A 233 -26.77 -26.26 -15.92
N ARG A 234 -27.12 -25.29 -15.07
CA ARG A 234 -28.43 -25.22 -14.41
C ARG A 234 -29.57 -25.15 -15.43
N ASP A 235 -29.47 -24.26 -16.40
CA ASP A 235 -30.52 -24.05 -17.39
C ASP A 235 -30.69 -25.30 -18.28
N THR A 236 -29.59 -25.98 -18.61
CA THR A 236 -29.63 -27.29 -19.29
C THR A 236 -30.33 -28.34 -18.42
N GLN A 237 -29.97 -28.45 -17.14
CA GLN A 237 -30.60 -29.38 -16.21
C GLN A 237 -32.12 -29.15 -16.13
N GLN A 238 -32.57 -27.89 -16.06
CA GLN A 238 -33.98 -27.51 -16.05
C GLN A 238 -34.68 -27.92 -17.35
N SER A 239 -34.07 -27.65 -18.50
CA SER A 239 -34.64 -28.00 -19.80
C SER A 239 -34.81 -29.51 -20.00
N CYS A 240 -34.00 -30.32 -19.32
CA CYS A 240 -34.02 -31.78 -19.43
C CYS A 240 -34.87 -32.48 -18.36
N GLN A 241 -35.58 -31.73 -17.50
CA GLN A 241 -36.46 -32.32 -16.46
C GLN A 241 -37.55 -33.22 -17.04
N SER A 242 -38.06 -32.90 -18.23
CA SER A 242 -39.06 -33.69 -18.94
C SER A 242 -38.48 -34.92 -19.64
N THR A 243 -37.15 -35.09 -19.67
CA THR A 243 -36.48 -36.24 -20.26
C THR A 243 -35.36 -36.77 -19.35
N PRO A 244 -35.71 -37.37 -18.18
CA PRO A 244 -34.72 -37.90 -17.25
C PRO A 244 -33.81 -38.93 -17.92
N GLY A 245 -32.50 -38.81 -17.74
CA GLY A 245 -31.52 -39.74 -18.31
C GLY A 245 -31.08 -39.43 -19.74
N ASN A 246 -31.44 -38.27 -20.32
CA ASN A 246 -30.90 -37.87 -21.62
C ASN A 246 -29.35 -37.74 -21.57
N PRO A 247 -28.61 -38.57 -22.31
CA PRO A 247 -27.14 -38.60 -22.24
C PRO A 247 -26.50 -37.31 -22.76
N GLN A 248 -27.17 -36.56 -23.64
CA GLN A 248 -26.67 -35.29 -24.16
C GLN A 248 -26.67 -34.20 -23.07
N CYS A 249 -27.72 -34.18 -22.25
CA CYS A 249 -27.81 -33.25 -21.12
C CYS A 249 -26.73 -33.53 -20.08
N ALA A 250 -26.56 -34.81 -19.72
CA ALA A 250 -25.51 -35.24 -18.80
C ALA A 250 -24.11 -34.87 -19.32
N ALA A 251 -23.83 -35.13 -20.60
CA ALA A 251 -22.55 -34.79 -21.21
C ALA A 251 -22.30 -33.27 -21.27
N PHE A 252 -23.33 -32.45 -21.52
CA PHE A 252 -23.19 -31.00 -21.50
C PHE A 252 -22.87 -30.49 -20.09
N ILE A 253 -23.66 -30.91 -19.09
CA ILE A 253 -23.43 -30.53 -17.68
C ILE A 253 -22.03 -30.94 -17.24
N GLN A 254 -21.58 -32.14 -17.58
CA GLN A 254 -20.24 -32.62 -17.27
C GLN A 254 -19.15 -31.74 -17.90
N ARG A 255 -19.31 -31.31 -19.15
CA ARG A 255 -18.35 -30.38 -19.79
C ARG A 255 -18.30 -29.02 -19.09
N GLN A 256 -19.44 -28.48 -18.67
CA GLN A 256 -19.46 -27.21 -17.93
C GLN A 256 -18.80 -27.35 -16.56
N ALA A 257 -19.07 -28.44 -15.83
CA ALA A 257 -18.40 -28.73 -14.57
C ALA A 257 -16.88 -28.88 -14.74
N THR A 258 -16.44 -29.56 -15.81
CA THR A 258 -15.01 -29.71 -16.13
C THR A 258 -14.35 -28.35 -16.39
N ARG A 259 -15.00 -27.46 -17.17
CA ARG A 259 -14.48 -26.10 -17.43
C ARG A 259 -14.37 -25.26 -16.16
N ILE A 260 -15.32 -25.40 -15.23
CA ILE A 260 -15.27 -24.72 -13.93
C ILE A 260 -14.04 -25.20 -13.15
N LEU A 261 -13.83 -26.51 -13.07
CA LEU A 261 -12.65 -27.07 -12.39
C LEU A 261 -11.34 -26.63 -13.07
N ASP A 262 -11.29 -26.59 -14.40
CA ASP A 262 -10.12 -26.11 -15.14
C ASP A 262 -9.76 -24.63 -14.82
N TYR A 263 -10.72 -23.79 -14.43
CA TYR A 263 -10.46 -22.39 -14.02
C TYR A 263 -10.20 -22.24 -12.52
N LEU A 264 -10.74 -23.13 -11.69
CA LEU A 264 -10.50 -23.13 -10.25
C LEU A 264 -9.10 -23.62 -9.93
N ASP A 265 -8.70 -24.75 -10.52
CA ASP A 265 -7.48 -25.49 -10.19
C ASP A 265 -6.41 -25.36 -11.28
N GLY A 266 -6.75 -24.80 -12.44
CA GLY A 266 -5.82 -24.63 -13.55
C GLY A 266 -5.26 -25.98 -14.06
N PRO A 267 -3.97 -26.04 -14.47
CA PRO A 267 -3.36 -27.27 -14.95
C PRO A 267 -3.21 -28.36 -13.85
N TYR A 268 -3.46 -28.02 -12.58
CA TYR A 268 -3.30 -28.94 -11.45
C TYR A 268 -4.48 -29.91 -11.28
N ILE A 269 -5.58 -29.74 -12.02
CA ILE A 269 -6.70 -30.69 -12.04
C ILE A 269 -6.27 -32.14 -12.35
N THR A 270 -5.18 -32.31 -13.09
CA THR A 270 -4.58 -33.61 -13.40
C THR A 270 -4.03 -34.34 -12.17
N ARG A 271 -3.82 -33.64 -11.05
CA ARG A 271 -3.32 -34.17 -9.78
C ARG A 271 -4.43 -34.37 -8.74
N GLU A 272 -5.63 -33.84 -9.00
CA GLU A 272 -6.77 -33.92 -8.10
C GLU A 272 -7.50 -35.26 -8.21
N ASN A 273 -8.20 -35.66 -7.15
CA ASN A 273 -8.97 -36.91 -7.11
C ASN A 273 -10.32 -36.76 -7.85
N VAL A 274 -10.25 -36.49 -9.16
CA VAL A 274 -11.40 -36.37 -10.06
C VAL A 274 -11.56 -37.63 -10.93
N PRO A 275 -12.74 -37.89 -11.52
CA PRO A 275 -12.95 -39.07 -12.36
C PRO A 275 -11.88 -39.21 -13.47
N PRO A 276 -11.43 -40.44 -13.81
CA PRO A 276 -10.37 -40.66 -14.80
C PRO A 276 -10.66 -40.05 -16.18
N ALA A 277 -11.94 -39.96 -16.55
CA ALA A 277 -12.39 -39.32 -17.79
C ALA A 277 -12.12 -37.81 -17.85
N ILE A 278 -11.93 -37.17 -16.68
CA ILE A 278 -11.61 -35.75 -16.51
C ILE A 278 -10.10 -35.57 -16.29
N GLN A 279 -9.47 -36.41 -15.46
CA GLN A 279 -8.01 -36.35 -15.16
C GLN A 279 -7.11 -36.44 -16.40
N GLY A 280 -7.47 -37.26 -17.39
CA GLY A 280 -6.71 -37.43 -18.63
C GLY A 280 -7.13 -36.50 -19.77
N SER A 281 -8.13 -35.63 -19.54
CA SER A 281 -8.67 -34.77 -20.59
C SER A 281 -7.79 -33.54 -20.80
N ARG A 282 -7.69 -33.08 -22.06
CA ARG A 282 -7.10 -31.77 -22.36
C ARG A 282 -8.01 -30.71 -21.77
N LEU A 283 -7.42 -29.65 -21.17
CA LEU A 283 -8.14 -28.46 -20.71
C LEU A 283 -9.22 -28.08 -21.75
N LEU A 284 -10.47 -27.94 -21.27
CA LEU A 284 -11.62 -27.57 -22.09
C LEU A 284 -11.77 -26.05 -22.24
N VAL A 285 -10.77 -25.32 -21.75
CA VAL A 285 -10.69 -23.87 -21.63
C VAL A 285 -9.39 -23.35 -22.25
N ASP A 286 -9.25 -22.02 -22.32
CA ASP A 286 -7.99 -21.43 -22.80
C ASP A 286 -6.84 -21.76 -21.83
N PRO A 287 -5.79 -22.45 -22.31
CA PRO A 287 -4.69 -22.90 -21.45
C PRO A 287 -3.78 -21.77 -20.97
N THR A 288 -3.89 -20.57 -21.55
CA THR A 288 -3.18 -19.36 -21.10
C THR A 288 -3.91 -18.76 -19.92
N ILE A 289 -5.24 -18.64 -20.02
CA ILE A 289 -6.07 -18.05 -18.96
C ILE A 289 -6.12 -18.98 -17.74
N ALA A 290 -6.21 -20.30 -17.96
CA ALA A 290 -6.21 -21.30 -16.90
C ALA A 290 -4.92 -21.36 -16.06
N GLN A 291 -3.86 -20.61 -16.44
CA GLN A 291 -2.67 -20.44 -15.60
C GLN A 291 -2.92 -19.51 -14.42
N VAL A 292 -3.99 -18.70 -14.45
CA VAL A 292 -4.40 -17.82 -13.37
C VAL A 292 -5.55 -18.50 -12.62
N ALA A 293 -5.24 -19.59 -11.94
CA ALA A 293 -6.22 -20.35 -11.16
C ALA A 293 -6.75 -19.52 -9.99
N LEU A 294 -8.00 -19.76 -9.58
CA LEU A 294 -8.64 -19.03 -8.47
C LEU A 294 -8.30 -19.60 -7.09
N LEU A 295 -7.96 -20.89 -7.03
CA LEU A 295 -7.69 -21.63 -5.81
C LEU A 295 -6.29 -22.27 -5.92
N GLU A 296 -5.23 -21.47 -5.84
CA GLU A 296 -3.88 -22.00 -5.60
C GLU A 296 -3.61 -22.22 -4.09
#